data_AF-A0A139N239-F1
#
_entry.id   AF-A0A139N239-F1
#
_cell.length_a   1.000
_cell.length_b   1.000
_cell.length_c   1.000
_cell.angle_alpha   90.00
_cell.angle_beta   90.00
_cell.angle_gamma   90.00
#
_symmetry.space_group_name_H-M   'P 1'
#
loop_
_entity.id
_entity.type
_entity.pdbx_description
1 polymer ?
#
loop_
_entity_poly.entity_id
_entity_poly.type
_entity_poly.pdbx_seq_one_letter_code
_entity_poly.pdbx_strand_id
1 'polypeptide(L)' 'MSVVGTNNSKTRQKAGVIYIYPKFANVTVDDSWLGAIVNDGARDYTVTGYQPNYLNGKVFSYEVEVI' A
#
# COMPACT_ATOMS: atom_id res chain seq x y z
N MET A 1 -5.14 22.42 -34.75
CA MET A 1 -5.61 21.01 -34.71
C MET A 1 -4.89 20.33 -33.56
N SER A 2 -5.61 19.92 -32.52
CA SER A 2 -5.03 19.30 -31.32
C SER A 2 -4.87 17.81 -31.55
N VAL A 3 -3.63 17.31 -31.52
CA VAL A 3 -3.36 15.86 -31.53
C VAL A 3 -3.62 15.36 -30.13
N VAL A 4 -4.81 14.84 -29.88
CA VAL A 4 -5.11 14.10 -28.65
C VAL A 4 -4.59 12.68 -28.87
N GLY A 5 -3.51 12.33 -28.18
CA GLY A 5 -2.97 10.97 -28.20
C GLY A 5 -4.02 9.97 -27.71
N THR A 6 -4.36 9.01 -28.56
CA THR A 6 -5.16 7.83 -28.21
C THR A 6 -4.41 7.06 -27.11
N ASN A 7 -5.09 6.76 -25.99
CA ASN A 7 -4.61 6.06 -24.77
C ASN A 7 -4.24 6.91 -23.53
N ASN A 8 -4.96 8.00 -23.25
CA ASN A 8 -4.96 8.60 -21.89
C ASN A 8 -5.86 7.86 -20.88
N SER A 9 -6.38 6.69 -21.23
CA SER A 9 -6.99 5.74 -20.29
C SER A 9 -5.95 4.97 -19.47
N LYS A 10 -4.82 5.61 -19.12
CA LYS A 10 -3.99 5.11 -18.02
C LYS A 10 -4.66 5.56 -16.73
N THR A 11 -5.69 4.83 -16.31
CA THR A 11 -5.90 4.66 -14.87
C THR A 11 -4.57 4.13 -14.33
N ARG A 12 -3.69 5.04 -13.90
CA ARG A 12 -2.58 4.66 -13.03
C ARG A 12 -3.22 4.26 -11.70
N GLN A 13 -3.87 3.10 -11.65
CA GLN A 13 -3.86 2.28 -10.46
C GLN A 13 -2.43 1.74 -10.35
N LYS A 14 -1.46 2.61 -10.05
CA LYS A 14 -0.15 2.12 -9.66
C LYS A 14 -0.33 1.66 -8.24
N ALA A 15 -0.73 0.40 -8.08
CA ALA A 15 -0.65 -0.27 -6.81
C ALA A 15 0.76 -0.04 -6.25
N GLY A 16 0.82 0.61 -5.09
CA GLY A 16 2.03 0.80 -4.31
C GLY A 16 2.11 -0.27 -3.24
N VAL A 17 3.31 -0.51 -2.73
CA VAL A 17 3.52 -1.36 -1.56
C VAL A 17 4.18 -0.52 -0.48
N ILE A 18 3.55 -0.46 0.69
CA ILE A 18 4.10 0.14 1.90
C ILE A 18 4.70 -0.97 2.74
N TYR A 19 5.99 -0.86 3.10
CA TYR A 19 6.64 -1.78 4.03
C TYR A 19 6.56 -1.23 5.44
N ILE A 20 5.88 -1.96 6.33
CA ILE A 20 5.82 -1.63 7.76
C ILE A 20 6.75 -2.56 8.51
N TYR A 21 7.66 -2.01 9.31
CA TYR A 21 8.57 -2.76 10.16
C TYR A 21 8.14 -2.63 11.63
N PRO A 22 7.53 -3.67 12.24
CA PRO A 22 7.02 -3.60 13.61
C PRO A 22 8.08 -3.29 14.67
N LYS A 23 9.36 -3.50 14.33
CA LYS A 23 10.51 -3.11 15.17
C LYS A 23 10.57 -1.61 15.43
N PHE A 24 10.10 -0.78 14.49
CA PHE A 24 10.16 0.69 14.59
C PHE A 24 8.80 1.33 14.88
N ALA A 25 7.71 0.60 14.69
CA ALA A 25 6.35 1.03 14.99
C ALA A 25 5.57 -0.12 15.63
N ASN A 26 4.98 0.10 16.81
CA ASN A 26 4.16 -0.92 17.46
C ASN A 26 2.78 -1.03 16.78
N VAL A 27 2.77 -1.68 15.62
CA VAL A 27 1.60 -1.84 14.74
C VAL A 27 1.45 -3.31 14.37
N THR A 28 0.22 -3.79 14.48
CA THR A 28 -0.21 -5.08 13.91
C THR A 28 -1.09 -4.76 12.72
N VAL A 29 -0.75 -5.31 11.55
CA VAL A 29 -1.60 -5.25 10.36
C VAL A 29 -2.45 -6.51 10.32
N ASP A 30 -3.76 -6.33 10.27
CA ASP A 30 -4.78 -7.37 10.19
C ASP A 30 -5.91 -6.93 9.24
N ASP A 31 -6.93 -7.76 9.07
CA ASP A 31 -8.03 -7.53 8.11
C ASP A 31 -8.80 -6.21 8.35
N SER A 32 -8.72 -5.63 9.55
CA SER A 32 -9.30 -4.30 9.83
C SER A 32 -8.65 -3.17 9.03
N TRP A 33 -7.46 -3.40 8.47
CA TRP A 33 -6.79 -2.43 7.61
C TRP A 33 -7.33 -2.43 6.18
N LEU A 34 -8.05 -3.47 5.75
CA LEU A 34 -8.58 -3.52 4.39
C LEU A 34 -9.61 -2.40 4.17
N GLY A 35 -9.39 -1.56 3.17
CA GLY A 35 -10.19 -0.36 2.89
C GLY A 35 -9.85 0.84 3.78
N ALA A 36 -8.91 0.72 4.72
CA ALA A 36 -8.44 1.85 5.52
C ALA A 36 -7.63 2.83 4.67
N ILE A 37 -7.61 4.09 5.10
CA ILE A 37 -6.81 5.14 4.49
C ILE A 37 -5.50 5.31 5.26
N VAL A 38 -4.39 5.21 4.54
CA VAL A 38 -3.04 5.51 5.04
C VAL A 38 -2.61 6.86 4.48
N ASN A 39 -2.19 7.78 5.35
CA ASN A 39 -1.67 9.07 4.96
C ASN A 39 -0.15 9.13 5.22
N ASP A 40 0.65 9.49 4.21
CA ASP A 40 2.11 9.64 4.35
C ASP A 40 2.55 11.09 4.65
N GLY A 41 1.61 11.98 4.96
CA GLY A 41 1.81 13.42 5.10
C GLY A 41 1.66 14.22 3.81
N ALA A 42 1.62 13.56 2.64
CA ALA A 42 1.47 14.19 1.34
C ALA A 42 0.25 13.67 0.56
N ARG A 43 -0.07 12.38 0.71
CA ARG A 43 -1.15 11.69 -0.01
C ARG A 43 -1.84 10.67 0.89
N ASP A 44 -3.10 10.48 0.58
CA ASP A 44 -3.91 9.39 1.10
C ASP A 44 -3.85 8.21 0.12
N TYR A 45 -3.69 7.01 0.66
CA TYR A 45 -3.75 5.77 -0.09
C TYR A 45 -4.77 4.84 0.55
N THR A 46 -5.49 4.08 -0.27
CA THR A 46 -6.43 3.08 0.23
C THR A 46 -5.77 1.72 0.28
N VAL A 47 -5.80 1.07 1.44
CA VAL A 47 -5.28 -0.28 1.62
C VAL A 47 -6.18 -1.28 0.91
N THR A 48 -5.60 -2.10 0.03
CA THR A 48 -6.31 -3.12 -0.73
C THR A 48 -5.94 -4.54 -0.33
N GLY A 49 -4.81 -4.71 0.36
CA GLY A 49 -4.27 -6.02 0.74
C GLY A 49 -3.09 -5.88 1.69
N TYR A 50 -2.73 -6.97 2.36
CA TYR A 50 -1.49 -7.03 3.11
C TYR A 50 -0.94 -8.46 3.17
N GLN A 51 0.37 -8.58 3.34
CA GLN A 51 1.06 -9.84 3.58
C GLN A 51 2.12 -9.70 4.67
N PRO A 52 2.09 -10.52 5.73
CA PRO A 52 3.16 -10.57 6.72
C PRO A 52 4.39 -11.32 6.17
N ASN A 53 5.57 -10.74 6.38
CA ASN A 53 6.85 -11.37 6.16
C ASN A 53 7.42 -11.86 7.49
N TYR A 54 7.83 -13.12 7.53
CA TYR A 54 8.36 -13.76 8.73
C TYR A 54 9.87 -13.98 8.62
N LEU A 55 10.58 -13.70 9.71
CA LEU A 55 11.98 -14.06 9.90
C LEU A 55 12.09 -14.84 11.22
N ASN A 56 12.63 -16.07 11.15
CA ASN A 56 12.75 -16.97 12.29
C ASN A 56 11.42 -17.21 13.05
N GLY A 57 10.31 -17.34 12.31
CA GLY A 57 8.98 -17.59 12.87
C GLY A 57 8.34 -16.38 13.56
N LYS A 58 8.95 -15.19 13.50
CA LYS A 58 8.40 -13.93 14.01
C LYS A 58 8.13 -12.97 12.86
N VAL A 59 7.11 -12.13 13.00
CA VAL A 59 6.82 -11.08 12.02
C VAL A 59 8.02 -10.12 11.97
N PHE A 60 8.58 -9.96 10.78
CA PHE A 60 9.68 -9.06 10.47
C PHE A 60 9.20 -7.77 9.81
N SER A 61 8.25 -7.89 8.88
CA SER A 61 7.61 -6.74 8.22
C SER A 61 6.22 -7.11 7.70
N TYR A 62 5.44 -6.11 7.32
CA TYR A 62 4.21 -6.26 6.54
C TYR A 62 4.38 -5.53 5.21
N GLU A 63 3.95 -6.18 4.14
CA GLU A 63 3.75 -5.56 2.82
C GLU A 63 2.29 -5.15 2.75
N VAL A 64 2.01 -3.86 2.61
CA VAL A 64 0.64 -3.33 2.53
C VAL A 64 0.43 -2.79 1.12
N GLU A 65 -0.47 -3.42 0.38
CA GLU A 65 -0.84 -3.01 -0.96
C GLU A 65 -1.79 -1.82 -0.89
N VAL A 66 -1.50 -0.78 -1.66
CA VAL A 66 -2.29 0.45 -1.65
C VAL A 66 -2.55 1.01 -3.04
N ILE A 67 -3.65 1.76 -3.22
CA ILE A 67 -4.00 2.47 -4.46
C ILE A 67 -4.18 3.97 -4.25
#